data_AF-A0A2N6NF98-F1
#
_entry.id   AF-A0A2N6NF98-F1
#
_cell.length_a   1.000
_cell.length_b   1.000
_cell.length_c   1.000
_cell.angle_alpha   90.00
_cell.angle_beta   90.00
_cell.angle_gamma   90.00
#
_symmetry.space_group_name_H-M   'P 1'
#
loop_
_entity.id
_entity.type
_entity.pdbx_description
1 polymer ?
#
loop_
_entity_poly.entity_id
_entity_poly.type
_entity_poly.pdbx_seq_one_letter_code
_entity_poly.pdbx_strand_id
1 'polypeptide(L)' 'MAGKPQYSDAEILWFVKQVFEYKIKNEDLVCQGFKERFGRELKSHQHKYLKGRYGRDPAFK' A
#
# COMPACT_ATOMS: atom_id res chain seq x y z
N MET A 1 -21.73 9.22 0.57
CA MET A 1 -20.54 10.10 0.59
C MET A 1 -19.30 9.22 0.58
N ALA A 2 -18.86 8.77 -0.60
CA ALA A 2 -17.59 8.06 -0.72
C ALA A 2 -16.48 9.12 -0.73
N GLY A 3 -15.86 9.33 0.44
CA GLY A 3 -14.69 10.21 0.54
C GLY A 3 -13.68 9.80 -0.52
N LYS A 4 -13.11 10.78 -1.22
CA LYS A 4 -12.09 10.55 -2.25
C LYS A 4 -11.09 9.52 -1.75
N PRO A 5 -10.76 8.48 -2.54
CA PRO A 5 -9.79 7.48 -2.11
C PRO A 5 -8.49 8.21 -1.76
N GLN A 6 -8.04 8.02 -0.51
CA GLN A 6 -6.86 8.70 0.04
C GLN A 6 -5.58 8.32 -0.74
N TYR A 7 -5.63 7.17 -1.42
CA TYR A 7 -4.61 6.62 -2.29
C TYR A 7 -5.22 6.31 -3.66
N SER A 8 -4.49 6.64 -4.72
CA SER A 8 -4.83 6.23 -6.08
C SER A 8 -4.71 4.70 -6.23
N ASP A 9 -5.43 4.14 -7.20
CA ASP A 9 -5.39 2.70 -7.48
C ASP A 9 -3.96 2.22 -7.76
N ALA A 10 -3.13 3.03 -8.43
CA ALA A 10 -1.73 2.73 -8.68
C ALA A 10 -0.87 2.63 -7.39
N GLU A 11 -1.13 3.50 -6.40
CA GLU A 11 -0.46 3.47 -5.09
C GLU A 11 -0.81 2.18 -4.34
N ILE A 12 -2.11 1.85 -4.31
CA ILE A 12 -2.62 0.65 -3.65
C ILE A 12 -2.06 -0.61 -4.32
N LEU A 13 -2.09 -0.67 -5.65
CA LEU A 13 -1.67 -1.83 -6.42
C LEU A 13 -0.16 -2.06 -6.29
N TRP A 14 0.65 -0.99 -6.30
CA TRP A 14 2.08 -1.09 -6.03
C TRP A 14 2.35 -1.61 -4.61
N PHE A 15 1.63 -1.07 -3.61
CA PHE A 15 1.75 -1.49 -2.22
C PHE A 15 1.41 -2.98 -2.03
N VAL A 16 0.26 -3.41 -2.55
CA VAL A 16 -0.20 -4.79 -2.45
C VAL A 16 0.78 -5.72 -3.14
N LYS A 17 1.32 -5.36 -4.31
CA LYS A 17 2.39 -6.14 -4.94
C LYS A 17 3.61 -6.28 -4.04
N GLN A 18 4.14 -5.21 -3.46
CA GLN A 18 5.31 -5.32 -2.58
C GLN A 18 5.06 -6.24 -1.37
N VAL A 19 3.89 -6.13 -0.73
CA VAL A 19 3.58 -6.88 0.49
C VAL A 19 3.14 -8.33 0.21
N PHE A 20 2.41 -8.58 -0.87
CA PHE A 20 1.80 -9.88 -1.17
C PHE A 20 2.49 -10.65 -2.29
N GLU A 21 2.89 -9.98 -3.38
CA GLU A 21 3.57 -10.59 -4.53
C GLU A 21 5.06 -10.80 -4.20
N TYR A 22 5.76 -9.74 -3.82
CA TYR A 22 7.18 -9.78 -3.42
C TYR A 22 7.38 -10.25 -1.97
N LYS A 23 6.30 -10.39 -1.20
CA LYS A 23 6.30 -10.83 0.22
C LYS A 23 7.28 -10.04 1.09
N ILE A 24 7.45 -8.74 0.82
CA ILE A 24 8.31 -7.87 1.63
C ILE A 24 7.66 -7.73 3.00
N LYS A 25 8.30 -8.34 4.01
CA LYS A 25 7.87 -8.25 5.41
C LYS A 25 8.35 -6.97 6.09
N ASN A 26 9.37 -6.33 5.52
CA ASN A 26 9.98 -5.14 6.10
C ASN A 26 9.16 -3.90 5.74
N GLU A 27 8.38 -3.41 6.70
CA GLU A 27 7.50 -2.25 6.52
C GLU A 27 8.27 -1.00 6.10
N ASP A 28 9.48 -0.83 6.62
CA ASP A 28 10.37 0.29 6.31
C ASP A 28 10.76 0.34 4.83
N LEU A 29 11.12 -0.81 4.24
CA LEU A 29 11.44 -0.92 2.81
C LEU A 29 10.23 -0.56 1.93
N VAL A 30 9.02 -1.00 2.33
CA VAL A 30 7.80 -0.68 1.58
C VAL A 30 7.48 0.81 1.71
N CYS A 31 7.60 1.40 2.90
CA CYS A 31 7.40 2.83 3.12
C CYS A 31 8.41 3.69 2.34
N GLN A 32 9.69 3.30 2.34
CA GLN A 32 10.74 3.99 1.60
C GLN A 32 10.49 3.90 0.09
N GLY A 33 10.22 2.70 -0.44
CA GLY A 33 9.91 2.54 -1.86
C GLY A 33 8.63 3.28 -2.28
N PHE A 34 7.64 3.36 -1.40
CA PHE A 34 6.43 4.15 -1.64
C PHE A 34 6.75 5.65 -1.71
N LYS A 35 7.63 6.13 -0.83
CA LYS A 35 8.10 7.52 -0.82
C LYS A 35 8.95 7.86 -2.04
N GLU A 36 9.86 6.99 -2.45
CA GLU A 36 10.65 7.17 -3.67
C GLU A 36 9.76 7.18 -4.93
N ARG A 37 8.76 6.29 -4.99
CA ARG A 37 7.94 6.13 -6.19
C ARG A 37 6.84 7.17 -6.33
N PHE A 38 6.18 7.53 -5.22
CA PHE A 38 5.02 8.41 -5.22
C PHE A 38 5.28 9.76 -4.55
N GLY A 39 6.47 9.99 -3.99
CA GLY A 39 6.78 11.20 -3.22
C GLY A 39 6.00 11.32 -1.91
N ARG A 40 5.35 10.24 -1.47
CA ARG A 40 4.44 10.23 -0.31
C ARG A 40 4.97 9.32 0.78
N GLU A 41 4.90 9.79 2.02
CA GLU A 41 5.30 8.95 3.14
C GLU A 41 4.14 8.08 3.61
N LEU A 42 4.35 6.78 3.59
CA LEU A 42 3.41 5.82 4.13
C LEU A 42 3.67 5.69 5.64
N LYS A 43 2.69 6.04 6.47
CA LYS A 43 2.80 5.89 7.93
C LYS A 43 2.41 4.47 8.35
N SER A 44 2.93 3.96 9.46
CA SER A 44 2.60 2.60 9.95
C SER A 44 1.10 2.32 10.11
N HIS A 45 0.29 3.31 10.47
CA HIS A 45 -1.16 3.14 10.53
C HIS A 45 -1.78 2.96 9.14
N GLN A 46 -1.28 3.68 8.13
CA GLN A 46 -1.70 3.54 6.74
C GLN A 46 -1.23 2.21 6.16
N HIS A 47 -0.01 1.78 6.51
CA HIS A 47 0.50 0.46 6.14
C HIS A 47 -0.43 -0.67 6.61
N LYS A 48 -0.77 -0.68 7.90
CA LYS A 48 -1.71 -1.66 8.47
C LYS A 48 -3.10 -1.57 7.82
N TYR A 49 -3.57 -0.36 7.55
CA TYR A 49 -4.85 -0.13 6.89
C TYR A 49 -4.86 -0.70 5.46
N LEU A 50 -3.87 -0.34 4.64
CA LEU A 50 -3.75 -0.81 3.26
C LEU A 50 -3.60 -2.32 3.20
N LYS A 51 -2.74 -2.88 4.07
CA LYS A 51 -2.54 -4.32 4.18
C LYS A 51 -3.82 -5.05 4.61
N GLY A 52 -4.58 -4.50 5.55
CA GLY A 52 -5.82 -5.11 6.03
C GLY A 52 -6.98 -4.99 5.05
N ARG A 53 -7.13 -3.81 4.42
CA ARG A 53 -8.23 -3.49 3.50
C ARG A 53 -8.02 -4.11 2.12
N TYR A 54 -6.85 -3.92 1.52
CA TYR A 54 -6.57 -4.34 0.14
C TYR A 54 -5.82 -5.66 0.06
N GLY A 55 -5.13 -6.07 1.11
CA GLY A 55 -4.41 -7.35 1.13
C GLY A 55 -5.30 -8.60 1.17
N ARG A 56 -6.58 -8.43 1.48
CA ARG A 56 -7.61 -9.47 1.34
C ARG A 56 -8.51 -9.24 0.14
N ASP A 57 -8.30 -8.14 -0.58
CA ASP A 57 -9.17 -7.76 -1.67
C ASP A 57 -8.75 -8.53 -2.93
N PRO A 58 -9.62 -9.41 -3.47
CA PRO A 58 -9.30 -10.20 -4.65
C PRO A 58 -9.12 -9.35 -5.91
N ALA A 59 -9.52 -8.07 -5.92
CA ALA A 59 -9.30 -7.16 -7.04
C ALA A 59 -7.82 -6.72 -7.17
N PHE A 60 -7.01 -6.93 -6.13
CA PHE A 60 -5.59 -6.56 -6.11
C PHE A 60 -4.65 -7.77 -5.94
N LYS A 61 -5.18 -8.99 -6.12
CA LYS A 61 -4.45 -10.26 -5.99
C LYS A 61 -3.80 -10.71 -7.29
#